data_AF-A0A946EST6-F1
#
_entry.id   AF-A0A946EST6-F1
#
_cell.length_a   1.000
_cell.length_b   1.000
_cell.length_c   1.000
_cell.angle_alpha   90.00
_cell.angle_beta   90.00
_cell.angle_gamma   90.00
#
_symmetry.space_group_name_H-M   'P 1'
#
loop_
_entity.id
_entity.type
_entity.pdbx_description
1 polymer ?
#
loop_
_entity_poly.entity_id
_entity_poly.type
_entity_poly.pdbx_seq_one_letter_code
_entity_poly.pdbx_strand_id
1 'polypeptide(L)'
;MADESAAKTIDVRRQQELDHLIRKMGGIASVFEVRSDTAGDPHFTAFREMMDVYLSACRNNLQDGRDFMDSGVELTDDEKQHLAAAFEKVFGFAPGA
;
A
#
# COMPACT_ATOMS: atom_id res chain seq x y z
N MET A 1 -6.53 20.20 -26.39
CA MET A 1 -6.34 20.26 -24.93
C MET A 1 -4.98 19.64 -24.68
N ALA A 2 -4.04 20.44 -24.19
CA ALA A 2 -2.64 20.06 -24.10
C ALA A 2 -2.40 19.12 -22.91
N ASP A 3 -1.84 17.95 -23.22
CA ASP A 3 -0.78 17.23 -22.53
C ASP A 3 -0.57 17.49 -21.02
N GLU A 4 -0.96 16.53 -20.18
CA GLU A 4 -0.44 16.39 -18.81
C GLU A 4 -0.61 14.95 -18.31
N SER A 5 0.11 14.01 -18.92
CA SER A 5 0.56 12.78 -18.24
C SER A 5 1.71 12.15 -19.00
N ALA A 6 2.75 12.95 -19.28
CA ALA A 6 4.06 12.36 -19.41
C ALA A 6 4.44 11.89 -18.01
N ALA A 7 4.18 10.61 -17.71
CA ALA A 7 4.70 9.97 -16.51
C ALA A 7 6.19 10.32 -16.41
N LYS A 8 6.54 11.22 -15.49
CA LYS A 8 7.93 11.61 -15.27
C LYS A 8 8.63 10.33 -14.84
N THR A 9 9.40 9.74 -15.74
CA THR A 9 10.22 8.58 -15.42
C THR A 9 11.10 8.98 -14.25
N ILE A 10 10.87 8.35 -13.09
CA ILE A 10 11.61 8.63 -11.87
C ILE A 10 13.10 8.37 -12.12
N ASP A 11 13.96 9.25 -11.62
CA ASP A 11 15.40 9.03 -11.67
C ASP A 11 15.84 7.97 -10.64
N VAL A 12 17.07 7.48 -10.79
CA VAL A 12 17.64 6.41 -9.96
C VAL A 12 17.67 6.80 -8.48
N ARG A 13 17.94 8.07 -8.16
CA ARG A 13 18.00 8.54 -6.77
C ARG A 13 16.60 8.51 -6.16
N ARG A 14 15.61 9.04 -6.88
CA ARG A 14 14.22 9.02 -6.42
C ARG A 14 13.71 7.59 -6.26
N GLN A 15 14.07 6.70 -7.17
CA GLN A 15 13.74 5.28 -7.05
C GLN A 15 14.30 4.65 -5.77
N GLN A 16 15.55 4.95 -5.41
CA GLN A 16 16.17 4.48 -4.16
C GLN A 16 15.50 5.06 -2.91
N GLU A 17 15.10 6.34 -2.94
CA GLU A 17 14.37 6.99 -1.85
C GLU A 17 13.01 6.31 -1.62
N LEU A 18 12.27 6.06 -2.70
CA LEU A 18 10.96 5.39 -2.66
C LEU A 18 11.08 3.93 -2.19
N ASP A 19 12.07 3.19 -2.67
CA ASP A 19 12.35 1.82 -2.20
C ASP A 19 12.68 1.79 -0.69
N HIS A 20 13.48 2.75 -0.22
CA HIS A 20 13.79 2.89 1.21
C HIS A 20 12.54 3.18 2.05
N LEU A 21 11.62 4.02 1.55
CA LEU A 21 10.34 4.28 2.21
C LEU A 21 9.48 3.02 2.30
N ILE A 22 9.39 2.25 1.22
CA ILE A 22 8.66 0.96 1.21
C ILE A 22 9.23 0.02 2.28
N ARG A 23 10.55 -0.09 2.39
CA ARG A 23 11.20 -0.94 3.43
C ARG A 23 10.86 -0.47 4.84
N LYS A 24 10.88 0.84 5.09
CA LYS A 24 10.50 1.42 6.39
C LYS A 24 9.04 1.11 6.74
N MET A 25 8.13 1.30 5.78
CA MET A 25 6.72 0.98 5.98
C MET A 25 6.50 -0.52 6.23
N GLY A 26 7.26 -1.40 5.56
CA GLY A 26 7.28 -2.84 5.86
C GLY A 26 7.70 -3.17 7.29
N GLY A 27 8.71 -2.45 7.82
CA GLY A 27 9.10 -2.58 9.23
C GLY A 27 8.05 -2.09 10.22
N ILE A 28 7.22 -1.11 9.85
CA ILE A 28 6.07 -0.71 10.66
C ILE A 28 4.99 -1.79 10.62
N ALA A 29 4.76 -2.39 9.46
CA ALA A 29 3.74 -3.42 9.28
C ALA A 29 4.05 -4.68 10.10
N SER A 30 5.31 -5.08 10.25
CA SER A 30 5.69 -6.22 11.10
C SER A 30 5.36 -6.03 12.59
N VAL A 31 5.19 -4.80 13.07
CA VAL A 31 4.72 -4.55 14.45
C VAL A 31 3.29 -5.06 14.63
N PHE A 32 2.44 -4.92 13.61
CA PHE A 32 1.06 -5.40 13.64
C PHE A 32 0.98 -6.93 13.62
N GLU A 33 1.91 -7.59 12.95
CA GLU A 33 2.06 -9.05 12.98
C GLU A 33 2.39 -9.54 14.40
N VAL A 34 3.42 -8.97 15.02
CA VAL A 34 3.78 -9.32 16.41
C VAL A 34 2.61 -9.07 17.36
N ARG A 35 1.90 -7.94 17.21
CA ARG A 35 0.74 -7.63 18.07
C ARG A 35 -0.45 -8.54 17.82
N SER A 36 -0.71 -8.93 16.57
CA SER A 36 -1.71 -9.94 16.22
C SER A 36 -1.44 -11.25 16.96
N ASP A 37 -0.20 -11.74 16.93
CA ASP A 37 0.19 -12.99 17.58
C ASP A 37 0.10 -12.90 19.11
N THR A 38 0.47 -11.74 19.68
CA THR A 38 0.53 -11.59 21.14
C THR A 38 -0.84 -11.27 21.76
N ALA A 39 -1.68 -10.50 21.07
CA ALA A 39 -3.00 -10.08 21.57
C ALA A 39 -4.13 -11.03 21.13
N GLY A 40 -3.93 -11.81 20.07
CA GLY A 40 -4.96 -12.69 19.50
C GLY A 40 -6.16 -11.93 18.91
N ASP A 41 -5.99 -10.64 18.60
CA ASP A 41 -7.07 -9.79 18.11
C ASP A 41 -7.05 -9.74 16.57
N PRO A 42 -8.13 -10.22 15.91
CA PRO A 42 -8.23 -10.30 14.46
C PRO A 42 -8.19 -8.93 13.76
N HIS A 43 -8.45 -7.83 14.47
CA HIS A 43 -8.32 -6.49 13.90
C HIS A 43 -6.86 -6.18 13.57
N PHE A 44 -5.87 -6.60 14.38
CA PHE A 44 -4.46 -6.40 14.04
C PHE A 44 -4.07 -7.20 12.78
N THR A 45 -4.61 -8.41 12.62
CA THR A 45 -4.43 -9.20 11.40
C THR A 45 -5.01 -8.47 10.18
N ALA A 46 -6.24 -7.95 10.28
CA ALA A 46 -6.88 -7.26 9.18
C ALA A 46 -6.21 -5.90 8.85
N PHE A 47 -5.71 -5.16 9.86
CA PHE A 47 -4.85 -4.00 9.63
C PHE A 47 -3.55 -4.37 8.92
N ARG A 48 -2.93 -5.49 9.31
CA ARG A 48 -1.72 -6.01 8.65
C ARG A 48 -1.98 -6.32 7.19
N GLU A 49 -3.10 -6.98 6.88
CA GLU A 49 -3.54 -7.28 5.52
C GLU A 49 -3.71 -6.00 4.67
N MET A 50 -4.36 -4.97 5.21
CA MET A 50 -4.49 -3.67 4.51
C MET A 50 -3.12 -3.04 4.22
N MET A 51 -2.19 -3.09 5.19
CA MET A 51 -0.84 -2.58 4.99
C MET A 51 -0.07 -3.38 3.92
N ASP A 52 -0.27 -4.69 3.84
CA ASP A 52 0.36 -5.53 2.81
C ASP A 52 -0.11 -5.16 1.41
N VAL A 53 -1.42 -4.98 1.23
CA VAL A 53 -1.97 -4.56 -0.06
C VAL A 53 -1.39 -3.21 -0.48
N TYR A 54 -1.33 -2.25 0.45
CA TYR A 54 -0.74 -0.93 0.19
C TYR A 54 0.76 -1.02 -0.18
N LEU A 55 1.54 -1.81 0.57
CA LEU A 55 2.97 -2.00 0.30
C LEU A 55 3.23 -2.69 -1.04
N SER A 56 2.40 -3.67 -1.40
CA SER A 56 2.44 -4.33 -2.71
C SER A 56 2.18 -3.32 -3.82
N ALA A 57 1.13 -2.51 -3.68
CA ALA A 57 0.79 -1.50 -4.66
C ALA A 57 1.90 -0.46 -4.82
N CYS A 58 2.51 0.02 -3.74
CA CYS A 58 3.67 0.93 -3.83
C CYS A 58 4.85 0.30 -4.59
N ARG A 59 5.13 -0.99 -4.40
CA ARG A 59 6.18 -1.71 -5.14
C ARG A 59 5.84 -1.82 -6.62
N ASN A 60 4.59 -2.14 -6.96
CA ASN A 60 4.12 -2.23 -8.35
C ASN A 60 4.24 -0.87 -9.05
N ASN A 61 3.75 0.20 -8.41
CA ASN A 61 3.89 1.57 -8.93
C ASN A 61 5.37 1.94 -9.14
N LEU A 62 6.26 1.61 -8.20
CA LEU A 62 7.69 1.86 -8.33
C LEU A 62 8.33 1.07 -9.49
N GLN A 63 7.92 -0.18 -9.71
CA GLN A 63 8.37 -1.02 -10.82
C GLN A 63 7.92 -0.46 -12.17
N ASP A 64 6.74 0.15 -12.22
CA ASP A 64 6.21 0.86 -13.40
C ASP A 64 6.86 2.24 -13.59
N GLY A 65 7.83 2.62 -12.76
CA GLY A 65 8.52 3.91 -12.83
C GLY A 65 7.66 5.08 -12.36
N ARG A 66 6.62 4.82 -11.57
CA ARG A 66 5.70 5.83 -11.03
C ARG A 66 6.11 6.26 -9.63
N ASP A 67 6.09 7.58 -9.43
CA ASP A 67 6.28 8.18 -8.13
C ASP A 67 4.97 8.16 -7.34
N PHE A 68 4.77 7.11 -6.54
CA PHE A 68 3.53 6.94 -5.78
C PHE A 68 3.34 7.98 -4.65
N MET A 69 4.38 8.73 -4.28
CA MET A 69 4.27 9.81 -3.29
C MET A 69 3.68 11.08 -3.90
N ASP A 70 4.03 11.35 -5.16
CA ASP A 70 3.57 12.55 -5.87
C ASP A 70 2.26 12.30 -6.64
N SER A 71 2.12 11.10 -7.21
CA SER A 71 0.99 10.71 -8.10
C SER A 71 -0.15 10.03 -7.35
N GLY A 72 0.09 9.63 -6.09
CA GLY A 72 -0.75 8.67 -5.38
C GLY A 72 -0.45 7.22 -5.78
N VAL A 73 -1.02 6.29 -5.03
CA VAL A 73 -0.90 4.85 -5.29
C VAL A 73 -2.03 4.41 -6.19
N GLU A 74 -1.70 3.93 -7.38
CA GLU A 74 -2.68 3.24 -8.21
C GLU A 74 -2.81 1.77 -7.77
N LEU A 75 -4.06 1.35 -7.59
CA LEU A 75 -4.40 -0.03 -7.25
C LEU A 75 -4.94 -0.76 -8.48
N THR A 76 -4.49 -1.98 -8.68
CA THR A 76 -5.17 -2.94 -9.56
C THR A 76 -6.54 -3.32 -9.01
N ASP A 77 -7.40 -3.88 -9.85
CA ASP A 77 -8.74 -4.30 -9.40
C ASP A 77 -8.67 -5.42 -8.36
N ASP A 78 -7.71 -6.33 -8.48
CA ASP A 78 -7.44 -7.38 -7.50
C ASP A 78 -7.00 -6.79 -6.15
N GLU A 79 -6.09 -5.79 -6.16
CA GLU A 79 -5.67 -5.09 -4.93
C GLU A 79 -6.83 -4.31 -4.30
N LYS A 80 -7.70 -3.67 -5.10
CA LYS A 80 -8.91 -3.01 -4.56
C LYS A 80 -9.84 -3.99 -3.87
N GLN A 81 -10.05 -5.17 -4.45
CA GLN A 81 -10.90 -6.20 -3.85
C GLN A 81 -10.31 -6.71 -2.53
N HIS A 82 -9.00 -6.99 -2.49
CA HIS A 82 -8.34 -7.41 -1.27
C HIS A 82 -8.36 -6.31 -0.19
N LEU A 83 -8.14 -5.04 -0.58
CA LEU A 83 -8.22 -3.91 0.33
C LEU A 83 -9.64 -3.76 0.91
N ALA A 84 -10.68 -3.86 0.07
CA ALA A 84 -12.06 -3.77 0.52
C ALA A 84 -12.42 -4.90 1.50
N ALA A 85 -12.01 -6.13 1.22
CA ALA A 85 -12.22 -7.26 2.11
C ALA A 85 -11.50 -7.10 3.46
N ALA A 86 -10.24 -6.62 3.46
CA ALA A 86 -9.50 -6.35 4.69
C ALA A 86 -10.10 -5.17 5.47
N PHE A 87 -10.58 -4.14 4.78
CA PHE A 87 -11.28 -3.00 5.38
C PHE A 87 -12.55 -3.44 6.10
N GLU A 88 -13.39 -4.26 5.46
CA GLU A 88 -14.65 -4.75 6.04
C GLU A 88 -14.39 -5.56 7.32
N LYS A 89 -13.33 -6.38 7.36
CA LYS A 89 -12.92 -7.11 8.57
C LYS A 89 -12.56 -6.18 9.73
N VAL A 90 -11.98 -5.01 9.45
CA VAL A 90 -11.61 -4.03 10.49
C VAL A 90 -12.82 -3.23 10.95
N PHE A 91 -13.60 -2.69 10.02
CA PHE A 91 -14.58 -1.65 10.31
C PHE A 91 -16.03 -2.16 10.35
N GLY A 92 -16.29 -3.38 9.88
CA GLY A 92 -17.61 -4.00 9.88
C GLY A 92 -18.56 -3.49 8.78
N PHE A 93 -18.05 -2.74 7.80
CA PHE A 93 -18.80 -2.27 6.63
C PHE A 93 -17.88 -2.09 5.42
N ALA A 94 -18.47 -2.07 4.23
CA ALA A 94 -17.74 -1.87 2.99
C ALA A 94 -17.33 -0.39 2.78
N PRO A 95 -16.14 -0.11 2.24
CA PRO A 95 -15.74 1.26 1.95
C PRO A 95 -16.66 1.92 0.91
N GLY A 96 -17.20 3.09 1.23
CA GLY A 96 -18.14 3.84 0.38
C GLY A 96 -19.63 3.62 0.66
N ALA A 97 -19.95 2.84 1.70
CA ALA A 97 -21.31 2.71 2.26
C ALA A 97 -21.73 3.95 3.07
#